data_AF-A0A6A3A5L4-F1
#
_entry.id   AF-A0A6A3A5L4-F1
#
_cell.length_a   1.000
_cell.length_b   1.000
_cell.length_c   1.000
_cell.angle_alpha   90.00
_cell.angle_beta   90.00
_cell.angle_gamma   90.00
#
_symmetry.space_group_name_H-M   'P 1'
#
loop_
_entity.id
_entity.type
_entity.pdbx_description
1 polymer ?
#
loop_
_entity_poly.entity_id
_entity_poly.type
_entity_poly.pdbx_seq_one_letter_code
_entity_poly.pdbx_strand_id
1 'polypeptide(L)' 'MDKHQDTVLRPAIHELDHDPNGLDMERALRGLRCDPSVPAVFIGGRFVGSAKDVISLHVDGSLKQMLKDAKAIWF' A
#
# COMPACT_ATOMS: atom_id res chain seq x y z
N MET A 1 -29.17 -15.70 -12.82
CA MET A 1 -28.29 -14.55 -13.11
C MET A 1 -27.62 -14.15 -11.82
N ASP A 2 -26.48 -14.78 -11.51
CA ASP A 2 -25.64 -14.34 -10.39
C ASP A 2 -24.90 -13.08 -10.82
N LYS A 3 -25.21 -11.96 -10.16
CA LYS A 3 -24.41 -10.74 -10.29
C LYS A 3 -23.16 -10.97 -9.46
N HIS A 4 -22.12 -11.50 -10.08
CA HIS A 4 -20.76 -11.36 -9.56
C HIS A 4 -20.49 -9.86 -9.46
N GLN A 5 -20.67 -9.32 -8.26
CA GLN A 5 -20.25 -7.97 -7.92
C GLN A 5 -18.73 -8.03 -7.85
N ASP A 6 -18.07 -7.77 -8.98
CA ASP A 6 -16.64 -7.50 -9.01
C ASP A 6 -16.42 -6.28 -8.10
N THR A 7 -16.09 -6.56 -6.84
CA THR A 7 -15.83 -5.53 -5.86
C THR A 7 -14.47 -4.98 -6.25
N VAL A 8 -14.46 -3.81 -6.90
CA VAL A 8 -13.21 -3.11 -7.23
C VAL A 8 -12.46 -2.89 -5.93
N LEU A 9 -11.43 -3.68 -5.67
CA LEU A 9 -10.57 -3.52 -4.52
C LEU A 9 -9.77 -2.24 -4.73
N ARG A 10 -10.16 -1.19 -3.99
CA ARG A 10 -9.46 0.08 -3.96
C ARG A 10 -8.47 0.07 -2.79
N PRO A 11 -7.27 0.65 -2.96
CA PRO A 11 -6.38 0.84 -1.82
C PRO A 11 -7.05 1.75 -0.79
N ALA A 12 -6.84 1.46 0.50
CA ALA A 12 -7.11 2.43 1.55
C ALA A 12 -6.05 3.52 1.48
N ILE A 13 -6.48 4.78 1.38
CA ILE A 13 -5.60 5.95 1.39
C ILE A 13 -5.81 6.67 2.73
N HIS A 14 -4.71 6.86 3.46
CA HIS A 14 -4.68 7.66 4.67
C HIS A 14 -3.90 8.94 4.33
N GLU A 15 -4.58 10.07 4.32
CA GLU A 15 -3.96 11.39 4.11
C GLU A 15 -3.53 11.94 5.47
N LEU A 16 -2.24 11.83 5.80
CA LEU A 16 -1.72 12.13 7.14
C LEU A 16 -1.88 13.60 7.53
N ASP A 17 -1.93 14.51 6.56
CA ASP A 17 -2.17 15.93 6.79
C ASP A 17 -3.61 16.25 7.18
N HIS A 18 -4.55 15.35 6.89
CA HIS A 18 -5.98 15.47 7.21
C HIS A 18 -6.47 14.48 8.28
N ASP A 19 -5.62 13.56 8.74
CA ASP A 19 -5.96 12.60 9.79
C ASP A 19 -5.65 13.18 11.19
N PRO A 20 -6.57 13.13 12.16
CA PRO A 20 -6.31 13.63 13.52
C PRO A 20 -5.12 12.94 14.22
N ASN A 21 -4.78 11.71 13.83
CA ASN A 21 -3.62 10.97 14.35
C ASN A 21 -2.40 11.04 13.40
N GLY A 22 -2.47 11.83 12.34
CA GLY A 22 -1.50 11.79 11.24
C GLY A 22 -0.07 12.14 11.64
N LEU A 23 0.11 13.06 12.59
CA LEU A 23 1.43 13.39 13.15
C LEU A 23 2.08 12.19 13.87
N ASP A 24 1.29 11.43 14.62
CA ASP A 24 1.80 10.26 15.34
C ASP A 24 2.09 9.10 14.38
N MET A 25 1.26 8.94 13.33
CA MET A 25 1.57 8.01 12.24
C MET A 25 2.86 8.39 11.52
N GLU A 26 3.06 9.67 11.19
CA GLU A 26 4.28 10.13 10.53
C GLU A 26 5.52 9.87 11.40
N ARG A 27 5.44 10.15 12.70
CA ARG A 27 6.52 9.84 13.67
C ARG A 27 6.82 8.35 13.71
N ALA A 28 5.80 7.49 13.75
CA ALA A 28 5.98 6.05 13.72
C ALA A 28 6.66 5.59 12.42
N LEU A 29 6.24 6.11 11.27
CA LEU A 29 6.86 5.82 9.96
C LEU A 29 8.33 6.25 9.91
N ARG A 30 8.66 7.44 10.43
CA ARG A 30 10.07 7.88 10.56
C ARG A 30 10.86 6.97 11.50
N GLY A 31 10.25 6.49 12.59
CA GLY A 31 10.84 5.51 13.50
C GLY A 31 11.16 4.17 12.83
N LEU A 32 10.35 3.77 11.84
CA LEU A 32 10.58 2.62 10.96
C LEU A 32 11.62 2.90 9.85
N ARG A 33 12.29 4.05 9.89
CA ARG A 33 13.25 4.50 8.87
C ARG A 33 12.64 4.68 7.47
N CYS A 34 11.34 4.99 7.39
CA CYS A 34 10.74 5.45 6.14
C CYS A 34 11.22 6.89 5.89
N ASP A 35 12.01 7.09 4.83
CA ASP A 35 12.52 8.40 4.41
C ASP A 35 12.44 8.55 2.88
N PRO A 36 11.56 9.43 2.35
CA PRO A 36 10.57 10.22 3.09
C PRO A 36 9.51 9.34 3.79
N SER A 37 8.89 9.87 4.86
CA SER A 37 7.85 9.18 5.63
C SER A 37 6.62 8.83 4.79
N VAL A 38 6.34 9.61 3.74
CA VAL A 38 5.20 9.41 2.83
C VAL A 38 5.63 9.54 1.36
N PRO A 39 5.00 8.75 0.45
CA PRO A 39 4.04 7.70 0.76
C PRO A 39 4.72 6.46 1.35
N ALA A 40 4.11 5.87 2.39
CA ALA A 40 4.49 4.56 2.93
C ALA A 40 3.44 3.53 2.48
N VAL A 41 3.85 2.59 1.64
CA VAL A 41 2.93 1.61 1.03
C VAL A 41 2.97 0.29 1.79
N PHE A 42 1.78 -0.24 2.06
CA PHE A 42 1.58 -1.54 2.68
C PHE A 42 0.76 -2.45 1.76
N ILE A 43 1.16 -3.73 1.65
CA ILE A 43 0.43 -4.75 0.89
C ILE A 43 0.25 -5.97 1.79
N GLY A 44 -0.99 -6.46 1.93
CA GLY A 44 -1.30 -7.58 2.82
C GLY A 44 -0.89 -7.31 4.29
N GLY A 45 -0.94 -6.05 4.73
CA GLY A 45 -0.52 -5.62 6.07
C GLY A 45 0.99 -5.53 6.28
N ARG A 46 1.81 -5.75 5.25
CA ARG A 46 3.28 -5.67 5.32
C ARG A 46 3.76 -4.37 4.70
N PHE A 47 4.71 -3.70 5.36
CA PHE A 47 5.39 -2.54 4.78
C PHE A 47 6.21 -2.97 3.55
N VAL A 48 5.99 -2.29 2.43
CA VAL A 48 6.63 -2.58 1.15
C VAL A 48 7.70 -1.54 0.82
N GLY A 49 7.43 -0.27 1.13
CA GLY A 49 8.38 0.81 0.88
C GLY A 49 7.71 2.09 0.41
N SER A 50 8.53 2.94 -0.19
CA SER A 50 8.14 4.19 -0.83
C SER A 50 7.51 3.97 -2.21
N ALA A 51 7.05 5.06 -2.84
CA ALA A 51 6.63 5.03 -4.24
C ALA A 51 7.72 4.47 -5.17
N LYS A 52 9.00 4.79 -4.93
CA LYS A 52 10.11 4.31 -5.75
C LYS A 52 10.22 2.79 -5.68
N ASP A 53 10.13 2.22 -4.49
CA ASP A 53 10.22 0.78 -4.26
C ASP A 53 9.06 0.04 -4.96
N VAL A 54 7.84 0.57 -4.84
CA VAL A 54 6.66 0.01 -5.52
C VAL A 54 6.79 0.09 -7.04
N ILE A 55 7.33 1.17 -7.59
CA ILE A 55 7.60 1.30 -9.03
C ILE A 55 8.67 0.30 -9.46
N SER A 56 9.74 0.11 -8.69
CA SER A 56 10.76 -0.91 -8.99
C SER A 56 10.15 -2.32 -9.02
N LEU A 57 9.31 -2.67 -8.05
CA LEU A 57 8.58 -3.95 -8.00
C LEU A 57 7.59 -4.10 -9.17
N HIS A 58 7.04 -2.99 -9.68
CA HIS A 58 6.20 -3.03 -10.88
C HIS A 58 7.05 -3.36 -12.12
N VAL A 59 8.21 -2.72 -12.26
CA VAL A 59 9.12 -2.93 -13.38
C VAL A 59 9.69 -4.35 -13.41
N ASP A 60 10.04 -4.92 -12.25
CA ASP A 60 10.54 -6.29 -12.16
C ASP A 60 9.45 -7.37 -12.12
N GLY A 61 8.18 -6.96 -12.04
CA GLY A 61 7.00 -7.84 -12.05
C GLY A 61 6.62 -8.44 -10.69
N SER A 62 7.44 -8.29 -9.65
CA SER A 62 7.19 -8.84 -8.32
C SER A 62 5.96 -8.24 -7.65
N LEU A 63 5.63 -6.98 -7.95
CA LEU A 63 4.42 -6.33 -7.43
C LEU A 63 3.15 -7.12 -7.76
N LYS A 64 3.07 -7.69 -8.97
CA LYS A 64 1.91 -8.49 -9.38
C LYS A 64 1.75 -9.72 -8.50
N GLN A 65 2.87 -10.41 -8.19
CA GLN A 65 2.84 -11.58 -7.31
C GLN A 65 2.42 -11.21 -5.90
N MET A 66 2.96 -10.12 -5.34
CA MET A 66 2.59 -9.64 -4.00
C MET A 66 1.09 -9.32 -3.89
N LEU A 67 0.50 -8.72 -4.92
CA LEU A 67 -0.94 -8.43 -4.96
C LEU A 67 -1.78 -9.71 -5.05
N LYS A 68 -1.31 -10.74 -5.77
CA LYS A 68 -1.96 -12.06 -5.79
C LYS A 68 -1.91 -12.73 -4.42
N ASP A 69 -0.75 -12.72 -3.78
CA ASP A 69 -0.56 -13.33 -2.45
C ASP A 69 -1.41 -12.61 -1.39
N ALA A 70 -1.58 -11.29 -1.51
CA ALA A 70 -2.46 -10.49 -0.67
C ALA A 70 -3.96 -10.61 -1.03
N LYS A 71 -4.33 -11.44 -2.02
CA LYS A 71 -5.70 -11.62 -2.53
C LYS A 71 -6.34 -10.32 -3.01
N ALA A 72 -5.50 -9.38 -3.48
CA ALA A 72 -5.93 -8.11 -4.04
C ALA A 72 -6.30 -8.21 -5.52
N ILE A 73 -5.76 -9.19 -6.25
CA ILE A 73 -6.06 -9.47 -7.66
C ILE A 73 -5.99 -10.98 -7.95
N TRP A 74 -6.62 -11.44 -9.04
CA TRP A 74 -6.79 -12.88 -9.34
C TRP A 74 -6.26 -13.34 -10.71
N PHE A 75 -5.72 -12.44 -11.56
CA PHE A 75 -5.45 -12.70 -12.98
C PHE A 75 -3.95 -12.57 -13.34
#